data_AF-A0A2H6AIC5-F1
#
_entry.id   AF-A0A2H6AIC5-F1
#
_cell.length_a   1.000
_cell.length_b   1.000
_cell.length_c   1.000
_cell.angle_alpha   90.00
_cell.angle_beta   90.00
_cell.angle_gamma   90.00
#
_symmetry.space_group_name_H-M   'P 1'
#
loop_
_entity.id
_entity.type
_entity.pdbx_description
1 polymer ?
#
loop_
_entity_poly.entity_id
_entity_poly.type
_entity_poly.pdbx_seq_one_letter_code
_entity_poly.pdbx_strand_id
1 'polypeptide(L)'
;MSESASPTAVDETGPLISMVGLLETAVRLTERDVVEAARRAWQMDLGAGKEGPDGMVAQMSPKSIIVYAGDYLFLVNNANEPYVRDPESQAKNLRELRIQHLFRQHTAWMSCDMFGKVGGKGLEKSQHGDTSTYRQLGRLFAELMPAGTLLLYLTEIGQFFPVSEKTIAALRAEDPLQALANTREVPVVPVPADHPDLVQAQEEARRTWPQFVAAFEQGRGSHFSVKVPLGYGEEREYIWVEVEAIEGDWVYGKLSNEPVYRHELELGDRVRVHSYELNDWLYLDEQDTPVGGYTVRVLARLSGYTPPGFGNDT
;
A
#
# COMPACT_ATOMS: atom_id res chain seq x y z
N MET A 1 -44.36 -25.48 6.75
CA MET A 1 -43.86 -25.46 5.36
C MET A 1 -42.94 -24.28 5.25
N SER A 2 -41.64 -24.55 5.39
CA SER A 2 -40.56 -23.58 5.24
C SER A 2 -40.14 -23.57 3.77
N GLU A 3 -40.21 -22.41 3.12
CA GLU A 3 -39.49 -22.20 1.87
C GLU A 3 -38.06 -21.77 2.21
N SER A 4 -37.13 -22.68 1.96
CA SER A 4 -35.70 -22.42 1.93
C SER A 4 -35.38 -21.60 0.70
N ALA A 5 -34.90 -20.36 0.89
CA ALA A 5 -34.29 -19.60 -0.20
C ALA A 5 -32.95 -20.26 -0.58
N SER A 6 -32.85 -20.70 -1.84
CA SER A 6 -31.64 -21.26 -2.45
C SER A 6 -30.49 -20.25 -2.48
N PRO A 7 -29.22 -20.70 -2.38
CA PRO A 7 -28.07 -19.82 -2.48
C PRO A 7 -27.86 -19.39 -3.94
N THR A 8 -27.97 -18.08 -4.15
CA THR A 8 -27.22 -17.23 -5.11
C THR A 8 -26.99 -17.79 -6.51
N ALA A 9 -27.75 -17.26 -7.46
CA ALA A 9 -27.33 -17.17 -8.86
C ALA A 9 -25.95 -16.51 -8.93
N VAL A 10 -25.01 -17.15 -9.63
CA VAL A 10 -23.76 -16.53 -10.04
C VAL A 10 -24.13 -15.36 -10.93
N ASP A 11 -23.73 -14.16 -10.53
CA ASP A 11 -23.95 -12.94 -11.30
C ASP A 11 -23.26 -13.10 -12.67
N GLU A 12 -24.04 -13.13 -13.76
CA GLU A 12 -23.54 -13.20 -15.14
C GLU A 12 -22.83 -11.89 -15.57
N THR A 13 -22.70 -10.92 -14.67
CA THR A 13 -21.95 -9.68 -14.89
C THR A 13 -20.54 -9.79 -14.29
N GLY A 14 -19.53 -9.93 -15.16
CA GLY A 14 -18.13 -9.82 -14.74
C GLY A 14 -17.82 -8.46 -14.08
N PRO A 15 -16.85 -8.40 -13.14
CA PRO A 15 -16.59 -7.20 -12.35
C PRO A 15 -16.03 -6.05 -13.19
N LEU A 16 -16.38 -4.81 -12.84
CA LEU A 16 -15.66 -3.63 -13.31
C LEU A 16 -14.30 -3.58 -12.61
N ILE A 17 -13.21 -3.67 -13.36
CA ILE A 17 -11.86 -3.51 -12.82
C ILE A 17 -11.49 -2.03 -12.90
N SER A 18 -11.22 -1.43 -11.75
CA SER A 18 -10.90 0.00 -11.62
C SER A 18 -9.65 0.21 -10.76
N MET A 19 -8.80 1.11 -11.23
CA MET A 19 -7.71 1.69 -10.46
C MET A 19 -8.09 3.13 -10.11
N VAL A 20 -8.09 3.45 -8.82
CA VAL A 20 -8.44 4.79 -8.32
C VAL A 20 -7.23 5.42 -7.66
N GLY A 21 -6.87 6.62 -8.06
CA GLY A 21 -5.89 7.46 -7.38
C GLY A 21 -6.63 8.42 -6.47
N LEU A 22 -6.25 8.48 -5.19
CA LEU A 22 -6.72 9.50 -4.24
C LEU A 22 -5.70 10.62 -4.19
N LEU A 23 -6.13 11.84 -4.47
CA LEU A 23 -5.25 12.98 -4.64
C LEU A 23 -5.42 13.98 -3.51
N GLU A 24 -4.32 14.59 -3.11
CA GLU A 24 -4.32 15.73 -2.19
C GLU A 24 -5.01 16.94 -2.82
N THR A 25 -4.79 17.19 -4.10
CA THR A 25 -5.38 18.30 -4.87
C THR A 25 -5.92 17.80 -6.20
N ALA A 26 -7.08 18.34 -6.61
CA ALA A 26 -7.66 18.02 -7.91
C ALA A 26 -6.74 18.43 -9.07
N VAL A 27 -6.73 17.60 -10.10
CA VAL A 27 -6.10 17.93 -11.38
C VAL A 27 -7.15 18.13 -12.46
N ARG A 28 -6.75 18.59 -13.64
CA ARG A 28 -7.60 18.59 -14.83
C ARG A 28 -6.97 17.65 -15.84
N LEU A 29 -7.79 16.74 -16.37
CA LEU A 29 -7.41 15.87 -17.48
C LEU A 29 -8.21 16.29 -18.71
N THR A 30 -7.53 16.29 -19.85
CA THR A 30 -8.10 16.57 -21.17
C THR A 30 -7.96 15.33 -22.05
N GLU A 31 -8.70 15.30 -23.16
CA GLU A 31 -8.55 14.24 -24.17
C GLU A 31 -7.11 14.12 -24.66
N ARG A 32 -6.37 15.24 -24.75
CA ARG A 32 -4.96 15.23 -25.17
C ARG A 32 -4.05 14.55 -24.17
N ASP A 33 -4.25 14.81 -22.87
CA ASP A 33 -3.45 14.16 -21.82
C ASP A 33 -3.63 12.65 -21.86
N VAL A 34 -4.86 12.19 -22.11
CA VAL A 34 -5.18 10.75 -22.24
C VAL A 34 -4.61 10.15 -23.52
N VAL A 35 -4.66 10.86 -24.66
CA VAL A 35 -4.01 10.40 -25.91
C VAL A 35 -2.49 10.26 -25.73
N GLU A 36 -1.84 11.25 -25.10
CA GLU A 36 -0.41 11.21 -24.85
C GLU A 36 -0.02 10.08 -23.89
N ALA A 37 -0.82 9.87 -22.84
CA ALA A 37 -0.63 8.76 -21.91
C ALA A 37 -0.81 7.40 -22.61
N ALA A 38 -1.85 7.23 -23.44
CA ALA A 38 -2.08 6.01 -24.21
C ALA A 38 -0.92 5.72 -25.18
N ARG A 39 -0.36 6.76 -25.83
CA ARG A 39 0.82 6.62 -26.67
C ARG A 39 2.03 6.10 -25.90
N ARG A 40 2.29 6.62 -24.70
CA ARG A 40 3.40 6.15 -23.85
C ARG A 40 3.15 4.75 -23.29
N ALA A 41 1.93 4.49 -22.82
CA ALA A 41 1.53 3.25 -22.15
C ALA A 41 1.45 2.06 -23.10
N TRP A 42 0.89 2.27 -24.30
CA TRP A 42 0.50 1.19 -25.22
C TRP A 42 1.12 1.30 -26.60
N GLN A 43 1.85 2.39 -26.90
CA GLN A 43 2.37 2.68 -28.24
C GLN A 43 1.26 2.77 -29.30
N MET A 44 0.08 3.23 -28.88
CA MET A 44 -1.10 3.43 -29.74
C MET A 44 -1.27 4.90 -30.12
N ASP A 45 -1.69 5.16 -31.35
CA ASP A 45 -2.04 6.49 -31.84
C ASP A 45 -3.57 6.66 -31.84
N LEU A 46 -4.08 7.19 -30.72
CA LEU A 46 -5.51 7.46 -30.55
C LEU A 46 -5.85 8.89 -31.00
N GLY A 47 -7.02 9.08 -31.60
CA GLY A 47 -7.52 10.41 -31.94
C GLY A 47 -8.22 11.10 -30.76
N ALA A 48 -7.98 12.40 -30.55
CA ALA A 48 -8.72 13.21 -29.57
C ALA A 48 -9.97 13.81 -30.22
N GLY A 49 -11.17 13.44 -29.74
CA GLY A 49 -12.47 13.88 -30.24
C GLY A 49 -12.83 13.37 -31.64
N LYS A 50 -12.04 12.45 -32.19
CA LYS A 50 -12.20 11.85 -33.52
C LYS A 50 -11.48 10.51 -33.60
N GLU A 51 -11.81 9.69 -34.60
CA GLU A 51 -11.13 8.42 -34.86
C GLU A 51 -9.65 8.63 -35.24
N GLY A 52 -8.77 7.87 -34.59
CA GLY A 52 -7.36 7.70 -34.95
C GLY A 52 -7.06 6.26 -35.42
N PRO A 53 -5.82 5.95 -35.80
CA PRO A 53 -5.44 4.62 -36.29
C PRO A 53 -5.77 3.47 -35.33
N ASP A 54 -5.58 3.70 -34.02
CA ASP A 54 -5.74 2.66 -32.98
C ASP A 54 -6.98 2.90 -32.11
N GLY A 55 -7.85 3.85 -32.47
CA GLY A 55 -9.06 4.19 -31.73
C GLY A 55 -9.17 5.68 -31.41
N MET A 56 -9.96 6.00 -30.38
CA MET A 56 -10.31 7.39 -30.05
C MET A 56 -10.49 7.63 -28.56
N VAL A 57 -10.32 8.89 -28.18
CA VAL A 57 -10.61 9.45 -26.86
C VAL A 57 -11.66 10.54 -27.02
N ALA A 58 -12.72 10.50 -26.22
CA ALA A 58 -13.78 11.51 -26.29
C ALA A 58 -14.26 11.95 -24.89
N GLN A 59 -14.46 13.26 -24.71
CA GLN A 59 -15.04 13.81 -23.50
C GLN A 59 -16.54 13.43 -23.41
N MET A 60 -16.95 12.74 -22.35
CA MET A 60 -18.36 12.40 -22.11
C MET A 60 -19.06 13.41 -21.19
N SER A 61 -18.35 13.88 -20.17
CA SER A 61 -18.83 14.83 -19.19
C SER A 61 -17.66 15.67 -18.68
N PRO A 62 -17.85 16.77 -17.94
CA PRO A 62 -16.74 17.50 -17.34
C PRO A 62 -15.80 16.66 -16.45
N LYS A 63 -16.27 15.51 -15.95
CA LYS A 63 -15.53 14.60 -15.06
C LYS A 63 -15.08 13.29 -15.73
N SER A 64 -15.51 13.00 -16.95
CA SER A 64 -15.33 11.67 -17.56
C SER A 64 -14.92 11.74 -19.03
N ILE A 65 -13.92 10.94 -19.38
CA ILE A 65 -13.38 10.77 -20.73
C ILE A 65 -13.47 9.29 -21.09
N ILE A 66 -14.12 8.95 -22.21
CA ILE A 66 -14.17 7.58 -22.72
C ILE A 66 -12.97 7.34 -23.64
N VAL A 67 -12.41 6.14 -23.58
CA VAL A 67 -11.25 5.73 -24.37
C VAL A 67 -11.58 4.41 -25.07
N TYR A 68 -11.55 4.45 -26.39
CA TYR A 68 -11.57 3.28 -27.26
C TYR A 68 -10.15 3.07 -27.75
N ALA A 69 -9.53 1.94 -27.41
CA ALA A 69 -8.14 1.65 -27.78
C ALA A 69 -8.02 0.21 -28.25
N GLY A 70 -7.87 0.02 -29.57
CA GLY A 70 -8.03 -1.27 -30.23
C GLY A 70 -9.38 -1.89 -29.87
N ASP A 71 -9.32 -3.10 -29.32
CA ASP A 71 -10.51 -3.80 -28.85
C ASP A 71 -10.86 -3.47 -27.39
N TYR A 72 -10.33 -2.43 -26.75
CA TYR A 72 -10.60 -2.15 -25.33
C TYR A 72 -11.43 -0.88 -25.13
N LEU A 73 -12.28 -0.92 -24.10
CA LEU A 73 -13.09 0.21 -23.67
C LEU A 73 -12.75 0.60 -22.23
N PHE A 74 -12.28 1.84 -22.05
CA PHE A 74 -11.99 2.42 -20.76
C PHE A 74 -12.81 3.68 -20.50
N LEU A 75 -12.94 4.02 -19.22
CA LEU A 75 -13.39 5.31 -18.75
C LEU A 75 -12.34 5.90 -17.82
N VAL A 76 -11.91 7.12 -18.10
CA VAL A 76 -11.04 7.90 -17.23
C VAL A 76 -11.92 8.93 -16.52
N ASN A 77 -12.02 8.83 -15.20
CA ASN A 77 -12.75 9.79 -14.38
C ASN A 77 -11.79 10.67 -13.61
N ASN A 78 -12.23 11.89 -13.33
CA ASN A 78 -11.51 12.86 -12.52
C ASN A 78 -12.49 13.80 -11.83
N ALA A 79 -12.44 13.86 -10.50
CA ALA A 79 -13.40 14.57 -9.69
C ALA A 79 -12.70 15.42 -8.63
N ASN A 80 -13.09 16.69 -8.56
CA ASN A 80 -12.68 17.64 -7.52
C ASN A 80 -13.62 17.54 -6.32
N GLU A 81 -13.73 16.34 -5.75
CA GLU A 81 -14.43 16.06 -4.51
C GLU A 81 -13.84 14.79 -3.90
N PRO A 82 -13.96 14.58 -2.58
CA PRO A 82 -13.48 13.36 -1.95
C PRO A 82 -14.16 12.11 -2.56
N TYR A 83 -13.41 11.01 -2.64
CA TYR A 83 -13.90 9.74 -3.22
C TYR A 83 -15.08 9.16 -2.43
N VAL A 84 -15.12 9.44 -1.13
CA VAL A 84 -16.20 9.06 -0.24
C VAL A 84 -16.79 10.31 0.42
N ARG A 85 -18.08 10.25 0.78
CA ARG A 85 -18.79 11.41 1.37
C ARG A 85 -18.20 11.89 2.70
N ASP A 86 -17.66 10.96 3.50
CA ASP A 86 -17.08 11.24 4.81
C ASP A 86 -15.74 10.50 4.95
N PRO A 87 -14.63 11.11 4.50
CA PRO A 87 -13.31 10.50 4.59
C PRO A 87 -12.91 10.13 6.01
N GLU A 88 -13.29 10.95 6.99
CA GLU A 88 -12.92 10.75 8.39
C GLU A 88 -13.59 9.51 8.98
N SER A 89 -14.89 9.33 8.73
CA SER A 89 -15.58 8.12 9.18
C SER A 89 -15.08 6.87 8.44
N GLN A 90 -14.76 6.96 7.15
CA GLN A 90 -14.29 5.80 6.39
C GLN A 90 -12.86 5.39 6.75
N ALA A 91 -11.99 6.36 7.05
CA ALA A 91 -10.61 6.08 7.47
C ALA A 91 -10.56 5.19 8.72
N LYS A 92 -11.50 5.35 9.66
CA LYS A 92 -11.56 4.53 10.89
C LYS A 92 -11.77 3.04 10.64
N ASN A 93 -12.31 2.66 9.48
CA ASN A 93 -12.50 1.26 9.09
C ASN A 93 -11.25 0.63 8.45
N LEU A 94 -10.27 1.45 8.06
CA LEU A 94 -9.02 0.97 7.48
C LEU A 94 -8.08 0.54 8.62
N ARG A 95 -7.47 -0.63 8.49
CA ARG A 95 -6.65 -1.20 9.58
C ARG A 95 -5.28 -0.55 9.74
N GLU A 96 -4.72 -0.03 8.65
CA GLU A 96 -3.34 0.42 8.56
C GLU A 96 -3.29 1.95 8.70
N LEU A 97 -2.58 2.46 9.72
CA LEU A 97 -2.58 3.86 10.13
C LEU A 97 -2.01 4.81 9.08
N ARG A 98 -1.02 4.39 8.29
CA ARG A 98 -0.45 5.21 7.22
C ARG A 98 -1.47 5.42 6.10
N ILE A 99 -2.15 4.37 5.68
CA ILE A 99 -3.29 4.41 4.77
C ILE A 99 -4.39 5.28 5.38
N GLN A 100 -4.73 5.14 6.67
CA GLN A 100 -5.72 6.02 7.30
C GLN A 100 -5.33 7.50 7.18
N HIS A 101 -4.07 7.83 7.49
CA HIS A 101 -3.55 9.19 7.43
C HIS A 101 -3.63 9.78 6.02
N LEU A 102 -3.09 9.06 5.02
CA LEU A 102 -3.13 9.48 3.62
C LEU A 102 -4.56 9.53 3.07
N PHE A 103 -5.42 8.60 3.49
CA PHE A 103 -6.83 8.60 3.12
C PHE A 103 -7.59 9.78 3.71
N ARG A 104 -7.22 10.31 4.89
CA ARG A 104 -7.88 11.53 5.41
C ARG A 104 -7.50 12.80 4.62
N GLN A 105 -6.34 12.80 3.99
CA GLN A 105 -5.80 13.96 3.29
C GLN A 105 -6.35 14.14 1.87
N HIS A 106 -6.95 13.11 1.27
CA HIS A 106 -7.46 13.24 -0.09
C HIS A 106 -8.67 14.19 -0.18
N THR A 107 -8.63 15.06 -1.17
CA THR A 107 -9.73 16.00 -1.47
C THR A 107 -10.32 15.80 -2.86
N ALA A 108 -9.65 14.98 -3.68
CA ALA A 108 -10.00 14.67 -5.05
C ALA A 108 -9.66 13.22 -5.38
N TRP A 109 -10.19 12.73 -6.51
CA TRP A 109 -9.84 11.41 -7.02
C TRP A 109 -9.85 11.36 -8.54
N MET A 110 -9.12 10.39 -9.08
CA MET A 110 -9.22 9.99 -10.47
C MET A 110 -9.33 8.47 -10.58
N SER A 111 -9.94 7.97 -11.64
CA SER A 111 -9.96 6.53 -11.91
C SER A 111 -9.66 6.23 -13.37
N CYS A 112 -9.10 5.05 -13.63
CA CYS A 112 -9.20 4.38 -14.91
C CYS A 112 -9.97 3.09 -14.71
N ASP A 113 -11.09 2.96 -15.42
CA ASP A 113 -12.00 1.83 -15.32
C ASP A 113 -11.99 1.07 -16.65
N MET A 114 -11.80 -0.25 -16.60
CA MET A 114 -11.90 -1.12 -17.77
C MET A 114 -13.28 -1.78 -17.81
N PHE A 115 -14.03 -1.52 -18.87
CA PHE A 115 -15.33 -2.16 -19.10
C PHE A 115 -15.21 -3.53 -19.77
N GLY A 116 -14.14 -3.75 -20.52
CA GLY A 116 -13.87 -5.03 -21.18
C GLY A 116 -13.37 -4.84 -22.62
N LYS A 117 -13.39 -5.93 -23.38
CA LYS A 117 -13.01 -5.95 -24.79
C LYS A 117 -14.22 -5.82 -25.70
N VAL A 118 -14.17 -4.92 -26.68
CA VAL A 118 -15.17 -4.78 -27.74
C VAL A 118 -14.93 -5.86 -28.80
N GLY A 119 -15.73 -6.92 -28.79
CA GLY A 119 -15.66 -8.03 -29.75
C GLY A 119 -16.85 -8.07 -30.72
N GLY A 120 -16.79 -8.98 -31.70
CA GLY A 120 -17.83 -9.13 -32.74
C GLY A 120 -19.23 -9.53 -32.25
N LYS A 121 -19.38 -9.90 -30.97
CA LYS A 121 -20.66 -10.22 -30.30
C LYS A 121 -21.05 -9.20 -29.21
N GLY A 122 -20.32 -8.08 -29.08
CA GLY A 122 -20.51 -7.10 -28.02
C GLY A 122 -19.33 -7.03 -27.05
N LEU A 123 -19.56 -6.48 -25.87
CA LEU A 123 -18.53 -6.26 -24.85
C LEU A 123 -18.23 -7.56 -24.07
N GLU A 124 -17.03 -8.10 -24.24
CA GLU A 124 -16.47 -9.19 -23.45
C GLU A 124 -15.90 -8.64 -22.13
N LYS A 125 -16.54 -8.99 -21.02
CA LYS A 125 -16.19 -8.45 -19.69
C LYS A 125 -14.92 -9.09 -19.12
N SER A 126 -14.24 -8.35 -18.26
CA SER A 126 -13.07 -8.83 -17.52
C SER A 126 -13.43 -9.94 -16.52
N GLN A 127 -12.44 -10.77 -16.18
CA GLN A 127 -12.54 -11.79 -15.12
C GLN A 127 -11.80 -11.31 -13.87
N HIS A 128 -12.21 -11.82 -12.71
CA HIS A 128 -11.56 -11.49 -11.43
C HIS A 128 -10.07 -11.83 -11.49
N GLY A 129 -9.20 -10.90 -11.09
CA GLY A 129 -7.76 -11.11 -11.11
C GLY A 129 -7.13 -11.28 -12.50
N ASP A 130 -7.79 -10.83 -13.57
CA ASP A 130 -7.22 -10.88 -14.92
C ASP A 130 -6.00 -9.96 -15.05
N THR A 131 -4.80 -10.57 -14.99
CA THR A 131 -3.51 -9.88 -15.13
C THR A 131 -3.42 -9.07 -16.41
N SER A 132 -4.08 -9.48 -17.50
CA SER A 132 -4.04 -8.75 -18.77
C SER A 132 -4.80 -7.42 -18.68
N THR A 133 -5.96 -7.41 -18.01
CA THR A 133 -6.71 -6.19 -17.72
C THR A 133 -5.91 -5.26 -16.80
N TYR A 134 -5.36 -5.80 -15.70
CA TYR A 134 -4.53 -5.03 -14.77
C TYR A 134 -3.27 -4.46 -15.43
N ARG A 135 -2.68 -5.16 -16.40
CA ARG A 135 -1.55 -4.66 -17.21
C ARG A 135 -1.93 -3.47 -18.06
N GLN A 136 -3.06 -3.53 -18.77
CA GLN A 136 -3.51 -2.40 -19.59
C GLN A 136 -3.85 -1.18 -18.73
N LEU A 137 -4.61 -1.38 -17.66
CA LEU A 137 -4.97 -0.34 -16.70
C LEU A 137 -3.74 0.25 -16.03
N GLY A 138 -2.84 -0.60 -15.51
CA GLY A 138 -1.65 -0.15 -14.79
C GLY A 138 -0.76 0.73 -15.64
N ARG A 139 -0.51 0.35 -16.90
CA ARG A 139 0.28 1.16 -17.83
C ARG A 139 -0.36 2.51 -18.11
N LEU A 140 -1.65 2.57 -18.42
CA LEU A 140 -2.34 3.84 -18.65
C LEU A 140 -2.34 4.69 -17.38
N PHE A 141 -2.70 4.10 -16.25
CA PHE A 141 -2.80 4.80 -14.97
C PHE A 141 -1.45 5.38 -14.55
N ALA A 142 -0.34 4.64 -14.74
CA ALA A 142 1.01 5.12 -14.43
C ALA A 142 1.44 6.33 -15.30
N GLU A 143 0.94 6.44 -16.53
CA GLU A 143 1.22 7.56 -17.44
C GLU A 143 0.32 8.77 -17.20
N LEU A 144 -0.85 8.55 -16.57
CA LEU A 144 -1.79 9.60 -16.18
C LEU A 144 -1.62 10.05 -14.73
N MET A 145 -0.94 9.26 -13.89
CA MET A 145 -0.86 9.46 -12.44
C MET A 145 -0.30 10.85 -12.12
N PRO A 146 -1.11 11.76 -11.54
CA PRO A 146 -0.66 13.11 -11.29
C PRO A 146 0.28 13.18 -10.09
N ALA A 147 1.13 14.21 -10.10
CA ALA A 147 1.88 14.59 -8.91
C ALA A 147 0.89 14.93 -7.77
N GLY A 148 1.16 14.44 -6.56
CA GLY A 148 0.25 14.60 -5.41
C GLY A 148 -0.83 13.52 -5.29
N THR A 149 -0.72 12.41 -6.04
CA THR A 149 -1.49 11.20 -5.73
C THR A 149 -0.94 10.58 -4.45
N LEU A 150 -1.78 10.40 -3.45
CA LEU A 150 -1.43 9.88 -2.12
C LEU A 150 -1.55 8.36 -2.05
N LEU A 151 -2.69 7.85 -2.53
CA LEU A 151 -3.04 6.42 -2.48
C LEU A 151 -3.49 5.92 -3.85
N LEU A 152 -3.04 4.72 -4.22
CA LEU A 152 -3.68 3.90 -5.24
C LEU A 152 -4.65 2.93 -4.55
N TYR A 153 -5.87 2.84 -5.04
CA TYR A 153 -6.90 1.91 -4.59
C TYR A 153 -7.31 0.99 -5.73
N LEU A 154 -7.11 -0.31 -5.54
CA LEU A 154 -7.60 -1.37 -6.42
C LEU A 154 -8.95 -1.83 -5.89
N THR A 155 -10.03 -1.36 -6.53
CA THR A 155 -11.40 -1.50 -6.00
C THR A 155 -11.85 -2.96 -5.92
N GLU A 156 -11.47 -3.76 -6.91
CA GLU A 156 -11.94 -5.14 -7.07
C GLU A 156 -11.36 -6.10 -6.01
N ILE A 157 -10.13 -5.86 -5.55
CA ILE A 157 -9.53 -6.60 -4.43
C ILE A 157 -9.56 -5.84 -3.10
N GLY A 158 -10.09 -4.62 -3.07
CA GLY A 158 -10.23 -3.81 -1.86
C GLY A 158 -8.91 -3.38 -1.22
N GLN A 159 -7.87 -3.08 -2.01
CA GLN A 159 -6.52 -2.82 -1.49
C GLN A 159 -6.02 -1.41 -1.80
N PHE A 160 -5.42 -0.79 -0.79
CA PHE A 160 -4.74 0.50 -0.90
C PHE A 160 -3.22 0.31 -0.91
N PHE A 161 -2.53 1.17 -1.66
CA PHE A 161 -1.08 1.26 -1.73
C PHE A 161 -0.68 2.74 -1.62
N PRO A 162 0.22 3.12 -0.69
CA PRO A 162 0.86 4.43 -0.74
C PRO A 162 1.56 4.61 -2.08
N VAL A 163 1.37 5.77 -2.70
CA VAL A 163 2.03 6.07 -3.96
C VAL A 163 3.48 6.46 -3.69
N SER A 164 4.38 5.73 -4.34
CA SER A 164 5.82 5.99 -4.36
C SER A 164 6.34 5.71 -5.78
N GLU A 165 7.62 6.01 -6.02
CA GLU A 165 8.28 5.61 -7.28
C GLU A 165 8.20 4.10 -7.53
N LYS A 166 8.28 3.27 -6.46
CA LYS A 166 8.14 1.82 -6.55
C LYS A 166 6.73 1.41 -6.96
N THR A 167 5.71 2.06 -6.40
CA THR A 167 4.29 1.83 -6.75
C THR A 167 4.02 2.17 -8.21
N ILE A 168 4.54 3.31 -8.67
CA ILE A 168 4.44 3.77 -10.06
C ILE A 168 5.19 2.82 -11.02
N ALA A 169 6.37 2.33 -10.64
CA ALA A 169 7.11 1.35 -11.43
C ALA A 169 6.37 0.00 -11.50
N ALA A 170 5.78 -0.45 -10.38
CA ALA A 170 5.01 -1.68 -10.31
C ALA A 170 3.79 -1.69 -11.25
N LEU A 171 3.13 -0.55 -11.43
CA LEU A 171 2.01 -0.41 -12.37
C LEU A 171 2.41 -0.66 -13.84
N ARG A 172 3.69 -0.46 -14.20
CA ARG A 172 4.21 -0.69 -15.55
C ARG A 172 4.67 -2.14 -15.79
N ALA A 173 4.71 -2.98 -14.75
CA ALA A 173 5.20 -4.35 -14.83
C ALA A 173 4.33 -5.25 -15.73
N GLU A 174 4.87 -6.40 -16.14
CA GLU A 174 4.11 -7.43 -16.85
C GLU A 174 3.03 -8.07 -15.98
N ASP A 175 3.27 -8.16 -14.67
CA ASP A 175 2.27 -8.54 -13.66
C ASP A 175 2.19 -7.44 -12.59
N PRO A 176 1.33 -6.43 -12.78
CA PRO A 176 1.20 -5.32 -11.84
C PRO A 176 0.69 -5.76 -10.47
N LEU A 177 -0.17 -6.78 -10.39
CA LEU A 177 -0.70 -7.24 -9.10
C LEU A 177 0.41 -7.83 -8.24
N GLN A 178 1.23 -8.72 -8.82
CA GLN A 178 2.38 -9.27 -8.12
C GLN A 178 3.42 -8.21 -7.78
N ALA A 179 3.69 -7.28 -8.70
CA ALA A 179 4.65 -6.20 -8.47
C ALA A 179 4.19 -5.26 -7.34
N LEU A 180 2.91 -4.88 -7.32
CA LEU A 180 2.32 -4.05 -6.26
C LEU A 180 2.36 -4.76 -4.91
N ALA A 181 2.10 -6.06 -4.87
CA ALA A 181 2.22 -6.85 -3.63
C ALA A 181 3.63 -6.75 -3.03
N ASN A 182 4.67 -6.64 -3.86
CA ASN A 182 6.07 -6.49 -3.44
C ASN A 182 6.43 -5.06 -2.99
N THR A 183 5.56 -4.07 -3.23
CA THR A 183 5.75 -2.69 -2.73
C THR A 183 5.21 -2.50 -1.31
N ARG A 184 4.55 -3.52 -0.76
CA ARG A 184 3.95 -3.42 0.57
C ARG A 184 5.02 -3.33 1.64
N GLU A 185 4.90 -2.26 2.42
CA GLU A 185 5.67 -2.10 3.64
C GLU A 185 4.97 -2.82 4.80
N VAL A 186 5.70 -2.99 5.89
CA VAL A 186 5.16 -3.55 7.13
C VAL A 186 4.00 -2.65 7.61
N PRO A 187 2.78 -3.18 7.75
CA PRO A 187 1.62 -2.38 8.15
C PRO A 187 1.82 -1.74 9.53
N VAL A 188 1.52 -0.44 9.65
CA VAL A 188 1.41 0.23 10.95
C VAL A 188 -0.02 0.03 11.46
N VAL A 189 -0.21 -0.80 12.49
CA VAL A 189 -1.54 -1.06 13.05
C VAL A 189 -1.73 -0.34 14.39
N PRO A 190 -2.91 0.28 14.65
CA PRO A 190 -3.21 0.80 15.96
C PRO A 190 -3.48 -0.37 16.89
N VAL A 191 -2.69 -0.49 17.95
CA VAL A 191 -3.00 -1.41 19.05
C VAL A 191 -3.09 -0.59 20.33
N PRO A 192 -4.10 -0.80 21.18
CA PRO A 192 -4.14 -0.20 22.50
C PRO A 192 -2.80 -0.43 23.21
N ALA A 193 -2.22 0.63 23.77
CA ALA A 193 -0.92 0.56 24.43
C ALA A 193 -0.91 -0.45 25.61
N ASP A 194 -2.08 -0.75 26.15
CA ASP A 194 -2.35 -1.65 27.26
C ASP A 194 -2.87 -3.04 26.83
N HIS A 195 -2.79 -3.39 25.54
CA HIS A 195 -3.17 -4.74 25.12
C HIS A 195 -2.32 -5.78 25.87
N PRO A 196 -2.92 -6.69 26.67
CA PRO A 196 -2.17 -7.57 27.58
C PRO A 196 -1.04 -8.34 26.90
N ASP A 197 -1.29 -8.91 25.72
CA ASP A 197 -0.29 -9.66 24.97
C ASP A 197 0.91 -8.79 24.52
N LEU A 198 0.68 -7.50 24.20
CA LEU A 198 1.77 -6.59 23.84
C LEU A 198 2.56 -6.16 25.06
N VAL A 199 1.90 -5.93 26.20
CA VAL A 199 2.59 -5.63 27.47
C VAL A 199 3.49 -6.80 27.85
N GLN A 200 2.97 -8.03 27.79
CA GLN A 200 3.75 -9.23 28.06
C GLN A 200 4.92 -9.39 27.07
N ALA A 201 4.71 -9.13 25.78
CA ALA A 201 5.77 -9.19 24.78
C ALA A 201 6.87 -8.16 25.02
N GLN A 202 6.53 -6.94 25.46
CA GLN A 202 7.49 -5.90 25.81
C GLN A 202 8.29 -6.25 27.06
N GLU A 203 7.62 -6.80 28.09
CA GLU A 203 8.29 -7.28 29.29
C GLU A 203 9.27 -8.40 28.98
N GLU A 204 8.86 -9.34 28.13
CA GLU A 204 9.72 -10.42 27.67
C GLU A 204 10.92 -9.89 26.88
N ALA A 205 10.71 -8.96 25.95
CA ALA A 205 11.79 -8.31 25.21
C ALA A 205 12.81 -7.62 26.14
N ARG A 206 12.34 -6.91 27.18
CA ARG A 206 13.23 -6.29 28.18
C ARG A 206 13.96 -7.33 29.01
N ARG A 207 13.28 -8.41 29.41
CA ARG A 207 13.86 -9.51 30.19
C ARG A 207 14.97 -10.21 29.43
N THR A 208 14.82 -10.37 28.11
CA THR A 208 15.77 -11.06 27.24
C THR A 208 16.74 -10.12 26.54
N TRP A 209 16.69 -8.80 26.79
CA TRP A 209 17.65 -7.83 26.26
C TRP A 209 19.13 -8.24 26.43
N PRO A 210 19.59 -8.80 27.57
CA PRO A 210 20.97 -9.26 27.71
C PRO A 210 21.39 -10.30 26.67
N GLN A 211 20.46 -11.11 26.14
CA GLN A 211 20.73 -12.05 25.05
C GLN A 211 21.08 -11.31 23.76
N PHE A 212 20.33 -10.26 23.41
CA PHE A 212 20.59 -9.43 22.24
C PHE A 212 21.97 -8.77 22.34
N VAL A 213 22.28 -8.17 23.49
CA VAL A 213 23.59 -7.53 23.73
C VAL A 213 24.72 -8.54 23.56
N ALA A 214 24.60 -9.72 24.18
CA ALA A 214 25.61 -10.77 24.05
C ALA A 214 25.80 -11.24 22.60
N ALA A 215 24.71 -11.39 21.83
CA ALA A 215 24.78 -11.76 20.42
C ALA A 215 25.46 -10.67 19.58
N PHE A 216 25.11 -9.40 19.80
CA PHE A 216 25.69 -8.25 19.11
C PHE A 216 27.19 -8.11 19.39
N GLU A 217 27.60 -8.14 20.65
CA GLU A 217 29.01 -8.03 21.06
C GLU A 217 29.88 -9.19 20.56
N GLN A 218 29.29 -10.39 20.43
CA GLN A 218 29.98 -11.57 19.90
C GLN A 218 29.95 -11.63 18.35
N GLY A 219 29.22 -10.72 17.69
CA GLY A 219 29.00 -10.78 16.24
C GLY A 219 28.25 -12.03 15.79
N ARG A 220 27.40 -12.60 16.65
CA ARG A 220 26.62 -13.81 16.37
C ARG A 220 25.24 -13.47 15.83
N GLY A 221 25.19 -13.26 14.53
CA GLY A 221 23.97 -12.97 13.79
C GLY A 221 24.11 -11.76 12.88
N SER A 222 22.98 -11.30 12.36
CA SER A 222 22.90 -10.15 11.46
C SER A 222 21.61 -9.35 11.69
N HIS A 223 21.49 -8.18 11.05
CA HIS A 223 20.29 -7.34 11.08
C HIS A 223 19.80 -6.97 12.49
N PHE A 224 20.74 -6.71 13.40
CA PHE A 224 20.47 -6.29 14.77
C PHE A 224 19.66 -5.00 14.79
N SER A 225 18.43 -5.07 15.28
CA SER A 225 17.49 -3.96 15.29
C SER A 225 16.75 -3.89 16.62
N VAL A 226 16.49 -2.66 17.07
CA VAL A 226 15.68 -2.39 18.27
C VAL A 226 14.46 -1.57 17.91
N LYS A 227 13.34 -1.82 18.59
CA LYS A 227 12.12 -1.05 18.43
C LYS A 227 11.95 -0.09 19.60
N VAL A 228 11.80 1.19 19.29
CA VAL A 228 11.81 2.28 20.27
C VAL A 228 10.66 3.24 20.04
N PRO A 229 10.16 3.90 21.10
CA PRO A 229 9.22 5.00 20.95
C PRO A 229 9.92 6.22 20.37
N LEU A 230 9.28 6.88 19.41
CA LEU A 230 9.57 8.26 19.01
C LEU A 230 8.42 9.16 19.45
N GLY A 231 8.73 10.30 20.04
CA GLY A 231 7.75 11.29 20.48
C GLY A 231 7.02 10.95 21.80
N TYR A 232 5.97 11.73 22.09
CA TYR A 232 5.22 11.67 23.35
C TYR A 232 3.71 11.82 23.09
N GLY A 233 2.89 11.31 24.01
CA GLY A 233 1.42 11.47 23.93
C GLY A 233 0.80 10.70 22.77
N GLU A 234 -0.16 11.32 22.08
CA GLU A 234 -0.91 10.72 20.97
C GLU A 234 -0.07 10.58 19.68
N GLU A 235 1.03 11.33 19.57
CA GLU A 235 1.96 11.26 18.43
C GLU A 235 3.12 10.27 18.68
N ARG A 236 3.02 9.45 19.73
CA ARG A 236 4.02 8.41 20.00
C ARG A 236 3.89 7.29 18.98
N GLU A 237 4.92 7.13 18.15
CA GLU A 237 5.07 5.98 17.26
C GLU A 237 6.18 5.05 17.75
N TYR A 238 6.15 3.78 17.34
CA TYR A 238 7.22 2.83 17.62
C TYR A 238 7.93 2.43 16.34
N ILE A 239 9.22 2.71 16.25
CA ILE A 239 10.02 2.55 15.04
C ILE A 239 11.18 1.59 15.26
N TRP A 240 11.60 0.91 14.20
CA TRP A 240 12.80 0.09 14.20
C TRP A 240 14.05 0.95 13.96
N VAL A 241 15.11 0.63 14.69
CA VAL A 241 16.43 1.24 14.62
C VAL A 241 17.44 0.13 14.41
N GLU A 242 18.18 0.17 13.31
CA GLU A 242 19.31 -0.73 13.05
C GLU A 242 20.49 -0.32 13.94
N VAL A 243 21.00 -1.25 14.73
CA VAL A 243 22.00 -0.99 15.76
C VAL A 243 23.40 -0.90 15.13
N GLU A 244 24.05 0.25 15.29
CA GLU A 244 25.45 0.49 14.90
C GLU A 244 26.41 0.27 16.08
N ALA A 245 25.99 0.60 17.31
CA ALA A 245 26.81 0.42 18.51
C ALA A 245 25.95 0.33 19.80
N ILE A 246 26.49 -0.33 20.82
CA ILE A 246 25.94 -0.36 22.17
C ILE A 246 27.05 0.09 23.14
N GLU A 247 26.79 1.13 23.93
CA GLU A 247 27.73 1.64 24.94
C GLU A 247 27.01 1.80 26.28
N GLY A 248 27.25 0.85 27.19
CA GLY A 248 26.51 0.79 28.46
C GLY A 248 25.02 0.62 28.20
N ASP A 249 24.21 1.56 28.70
CA ASP A 249 22.76 1.55 28.51
C ASP A 249 22.27 2.32 27.28
N TRP A 250 23.18 2.80 26.44
CA TRP A 250 22.84 3.54 25.22
C TRP A 250 23.01 2.67 23.98
N VAL A 251 22.00 2.72 23.12
CA VAL A 251 22.04 2.12 21.78
C VAL A 251 22.13 3.26 20.76
N TYR A 252 23.07 3.12 19.84
CA TYR A 252 23.26 4.03 18.71
C TYR A 252 22.93 3.29 17.43
N GLY A 253 22.20 3.94 16.55
CA GLY A 253 21.75 3.29 15.33
C GLY A 253 21.13 4.25 14.33
N LYS A 254 20.52 3.67 13.29
CA LYS A 254 19.82 4.40 12.24
C LYS A 254 18.37 4.00 12.16
N LEU A 255 17.48 4.95 11.88
CA LEU A 255 16.08 4.64 11.61
C LEU A 255 15.98 3.68 10.42
N SER A 256 15.26 2.57 10.59
CA SER A 256 15.05 1.56 9.56
C SER A 256 13.71 1.71 8.83
N ASN A 257 12.88 2.67 9.23
CA ASN A 257 11.62 3.07 8.61
C ASN A 257 11.51 4.60 8.56
N GLU A 258 10.61 5.12 7.72
CA GLU A 258 10.22 6.55 7.74
C GLU A 258 9.22 6.82 8.89
N PRO A 259 9.49 7.80 9.76
CA PRO A 259 8.56 8.26 10.80
C PRO A 259 7.27 8.85 10.21
N VAL A 260 6.12 8.56 10.81
CA VAL A 260 4.82 9.08 10.38
C VAL A 260 4.54 10.46 11.00
N TYR A 261 4.91 10.66 12.27
CA TYR A 261 4.59 11.88 13.01
C TYR A 261 5.80 12.81 13.25
N ARG A 262 7.01 12.34 12.93
CA ARG A 262 8.26 13.09 13.12
C ARG A 262 8.83 13.52 11.77
N HIS A 263 8.19 14.51 11.14
CA HIS A 263 8.56 14.99 9.81
C HIS A 263 9.97 15.62 9.73
N GLU A 264 10.60 15.91 10.87
CA GLU A 264 11.99 16.34 10.94
C GLU A 264 13.02 15.19 10.90
N LEU A 265 12.56 13.94 10.90
CA LEU A 265 13.39 12.75 10.84
C LEU A 265 13.11 11.94 9.57
N GLU A 266 14.16 11.39 8.97
CA GLU A 266 14.10 10.62 7.73
C GLU A 266 14.67 9.20 7.91
N LEU A 267 14.33 8.29 6.99
CA LEU A 267 14.94 6.96 6.94
C LEU A 267 16.47 7.07 6.91
N GLY A 268 17.14 6.31 7.77
CA GLY A 268 18.60 6.32 7.88
C GLY A 268 19.18 7.38 8.82
N ASP A 269 18.36 8.27 9.39
CA ASP A 269 18.82 9.22 10.39
C ASP A 269 19.39 8.53 11.62
N ARG A 270 20.48 9.09 12.13
CA ARG A 270 21.14 8.58 13.33
C ARG A 270 20.38 8.99 14.57
N VAL A 271 20.09 8.00 15.40
CA VAL A 271 19.41 8.18 16.68
C VAL A 271 20.21 7.54 17.81
N ARG A 272 20.01 8.08 19.02
CA ARG A 272 20.52 7.50 20.26
C ARG A 272 19.36 7.27 21.19
N VAL A 273 19.23 6.04 21.70
CA VAL A 273 18.10 5.59 22.50
C VAL A 273 18.59 4.89 23.76
N HIS A 274 17.87 5.05 24.85
CA HIS A 274 18.22 4.37 26.10
C HIS A 274 17.58 2.97 26.12
N SER A 275 18.32 1.97 26.62
CA SER A 275 17.87 0.58 26.73
C SER A 275 16.55 0.40 27.53
N TYR A 276 16.21 1.29 28.47
CA TYR A 276 14.95 1.18 29.22
C TYR A 276 13.73 1.53 28.35
N GLU A 277 13.93 2.27 27.26
CA GLU A 277 12.87 2.70 26.33
C GLU A 277 12.53 1.61 25.31
N LEU A 278 13.31 0.52 25.28
CA LEU A 278 13.09 -0.58 24.37
C LEU A 278 11.68 -1.16 24.51
N ASN A 279 11.03 -1.26 23.35
CA ASN A 279 9.73 -1.90 23.17
C ASN A 279 9.91 -3.35 22.70
N ASP A 280 10.87 -3.59 21.81
CA ASP A 280 11.20 -4.89 21.26
C ASP A 280 12.64 -4.89 20.71
N TRP A 281 13.15 -6.04 20.34
CA TRP A 281 14.42 -6.20 19.62
C TRP A 281 14.37 -7.43 18.72
N LEU A 282 15.19 -7.46 17.68
CA LEU A 282 15.27 -8.53 16.70
C LEU A 282 16.68 -8.61 16.12
N TYR A 283 17.18 -9.83 15.93
CA TYR A 283 18.30 -10.10 15.03
C TYR A 283 18.08 -11.44 14.32
N LEU A 284 18.78 -11.68 13.22
CA LEU A 284 18.81 -12.99 12.57
C LEU A 284 20.01 -13.78 13.10
N ASP A 285 19.79 -15.02 13.52
CA ASP A 285 20.89 -15.90 13.91
C ASP A 285 21.70 -16.39 12.71
N GLU A 286 22.68 -17.26 12.96
CA GLU A 286 23.55 -17.84 11.92
C GLU A 286 22.81 -18.72 10.90
N GLN A 287 21.55 -19.06 11.16
CA GLN A 287 20.66 -19.82 10.28
C GLN A 287 19.60 -18.92 9.62
N ASP A 288 19.79 -17.59 9.66
CA ASP A 288 18.84 -16.58 9.17
C ASP A 288 17.46 -16.66 9.85
N THR A 289 17.38 -17.21 11.06
CA THR A 289 16.14 -17.32 11.83
C THR A 289 15.99 -16.12 12.76
N PRO A 290 14.82 -15.44 12.78
CA PRO A 290 14.62 -14.29 13.64
C PRO A 290 14.53 -14.68 15.12
N VAL A 291 15.44 -14.12 15.90
CA VAL A 291 15.48 -14.20 17.36
C VAL A 291 14.91 -12.90 17.93
N GLY A 292 14.01 -13.00 18.90
CA GLY A 292 13.25 -11.86 19.43
C GLY A 292 11.98 -11.59 18.63
N GLY A 293 11.69 -10.30 18.39
CA GLY A 293 10.50 -9.83 17.67
C GLY A 293 9.21 -10.22 18.38
N TYR A 294 9.17 -10.09 19.71
CA TYR A 294 8.06 -10.56 20.52
C TYR A 294 6.77 -9.81 20.18
N THR A 295 6.85 -8.48 20.05
CA THR A 295 5.71 -7.65 19.63
C THR A 295 5.34 -7.94 18.18
N VAL A 296 6.30 -8.25 17.32
CA VAL A 296 6.05 -8.63 15.92
C VAL A 296 5.18 -9.87 15.84
N ARG A 297 5.47 -10.90 16.64
CA ARG A 297 4.69 -12.15 16.69
C ARG A 297 3.24 -11.92 17.16
N VAL A 298 3.05 -11.03 18.15
CA VAL A 298 1.70 -10.64 18.62
C VAL A 298 0.96 -9.85 17.54
N LEU A 299 1.61 -8.84 16.93
CA LEU A 299 1.03 -8.03 15.86
C LEU A 299 0.70 -8.87 14.63
N ALA A 300 1.52 -9.87 14.29
CA ALA A 300 1.24 -10.78 13.18
C ALA A 300 -0.06 -11.57 13.41
N ARG A 301 -0.24 -12.08 14.63
CA ARG A 301 -1.47 -12.78 15.04
C ARG A 301 -2.70 -11.87 14.99
N LEU A 302 -2.58 -10.63 15.47
CA LEU A 302 -3.69 -9.66 15.52
C LEU A 302 -4.06 -9.12 14.13
N SER A 303 -3.07 -8.90 13.27
CA SER A 303 -3.26 -8.33 11.93
C SER A 303 -3.59 -9.36 10.85
N GLY A 304 -3.25 -10.64 11.09
CA GLY A 304 -3.31 -11.70 10.07
C GLY A 304 -2.19 -11.59 9.03
N TYR A 305 -1.18 -10.74 9.25
CA TYR A 305 0.01 -10.58 8.41
C TYR A 305 1.22 -11.19 9.10
N THR A 306 1.83 -12.23 8.50
CA THR A 306 3.10 -12.78 9.00
C THR A 306 4.25 -12.14 8.22
N PRO A 307 5.12 -11.36 8.87
CA PRO A 307 6.31 -10.85 8.21
C PRO A 307 7.23 -11.99 7.78
N PRO A 308 8.00 -11.81 6.69
CA PRO A 308 9.02 -12.77 6.28
C PRO A 308 9.96 -13.14 7.45
N GLY A 309 10.27 -14.42 7.60
CA GLY A 309 11.11 -14.95 8.70
C GLY A 309 10.33 -15.37 9.95
N PHE A 310 9.13 -14.82 10.21
CA PHE A 310 8.33 -15.15 11.40
C PHE A 310 7.28 -16.26 11.15
N GLY A 311 7.56 -17.19 10.25
CA GLY A 311 6.68 -18.32 9.94
C GLY A 311 6.35 -19.16 11.19
N ASN A 312 5.16 -19.76 11.23
CA ASN A 312 4.60 -20.41 12.42
C ASN A 312 5.56 -21.43 13.06
N ASP A 313 6.15 -21.05 14.20
CA ASP A 313 6.58 -22.00 15.23
C ASP A 313 5.30 -22.55 15.90
N THR A 314 4.86 -23.73 15.47
CA THR A 314 3.92 -24.57 16.23
C THR A 314 4.67 -25.40 17.26
#